data_AF-A0A2S9GBB0-F1
#
_entry.id   AF-A0A2S9GBB0-F1
#
_cell.length_a   1.000
_cell.length_b   1.000
_cell.length_c   1.000
_cell.angle_alpha   90.00
_cell.angle_beta   90.00
_cell.angle_gamma   90.00
#
_symmetry.space_group_name_H-M   'P 1'
#
loop_
_entity.id
_entity.type
_entity.pdbx_description
1 polymer ?
#
loop_
_entity_poly.entity_id
_entity_poly.type
_entity_poly.pdbx_seq_one_letter_code
_entity_poly.pdbx_strand_id
1 'polypeptide(L)' 'TTTCTDVPAMIGYCDQAQGSNRSFYQHYRAIGGGNAHFDFPTAGNHDWGSWSGQLAAMTGELVATIR' A
#
# COMPACT_ATOMS: atom_id res chain seq x y z
N THR A 1 -7.55 6.79 4.99
CA THR A 1 -7.48 8.19 4.54
C THR A 1 -7.96 8.29 3.11
N THR A 2 -8.59 9.40 2.74
CA THR A 2 -8.93 9.76 1.34
C THR A 2 -8.09 10.95 0.87
N THR A 3 -7.10 11.36 1.67
CA THR A 3 -6.29 12.55 1.44
C THR A 3 -4.88 12.18 0.97
N CYS A 4 -4.21 13.16 0.39
CA CYS A 4 -2.82 13.14 -0.05
C CYS A 4 -2.25 14.55 0.08
N THR A 5 -0.95 14.69 0.28
CA THR A 5 -0.30 16.01 0.18
C THR A 5 0.24 16.29 -1.22
N ASP A 6 0.46 15.24 -2.02
CA ASP A 6 0.97 15.31 -3.40
C ASP A 6 -0.05 14.67 -4.35
N VAL A 7 -1.01 15.50 -4.81
CA VAL A 7 -2.09 15.07 -5.72
C VAL A 7 -1.53 14.54 -7.06
N PRO A 8 -0.52 15.16 -7.69
CA PRO A 8 0.12 14.61 -8.88
C PRO A 8 0.73 13.22 -8.68
N ALA A 9 1.39 12.96 -7.54
CA ALA A 9 1.89 11.62 -7.22
C ALA A 9 0.78 10.56 -7.12
N MET A 10 -0.45 10.99 -6.82
CA MET A 10 -1.66 10.18 -6.81
C MET A 10 -2.48 10.25 -8.10
N ILE A 11 -1.93 10.84 -9.17
CA ILE A 11 -2.56 10.95 -10.50
C ILE A 11 -3.94 11.66 -10.41
N GLY A 12 -4.14 12.52 -9.40
CA GLY A 12 -5.41 13.23 -9.19
C GLY A 12 -6.48 12.48 -8.39
N TYR A 13 -6.23 11.25 -7.94
CA TYR A 13 -7.27 10.38 -7.36
C TYR A 13 -6.90 9.82 -5.98
N CYS A 14 -6.72 10.73 -5.01
CA CYS A 14 -6.27 10.35 -3.67
C CYS A 14 -7.29 9.51 -2.88
N ASP A 15 -8.57 9.67 -3.15
CA ASP A 15 -9.68 8.95 -2.52
C ASP A 15 -9.83 7.50 -3.03
N GLN A 16 -9.36 7.22 -4.25
CA GLN A 16 -9.50 5.89 -4.86
C GLN A 16 -8.54 4.85 -4.29
N ALA A 17 -7.37 5.28 -3.81
CA ALA A 17 -6.26 4.39 -3.49
C ALA A 17 -6.61 3.34 -2.43
N GLN A 18 -7.29 3.71 -1.34
CA GLN A 18 -7.67 2.72 -0.32
C GLN A 18 -8.70 1.72 -0.84
N GLY A 19 -9.68 2.18 -1.61
CA GLY A 19 -10.75 1.33 -2.14
C GLY A 19 -10.20 0.28 -3.11
N SER A 20 -9.42 0.73 -4.11
CA SER A 20 -8.87 -0.16 -5.13
C SER A 20 -7.91 -1.20 -4.57
N ASN A 21 -7.07 -0.84 -3.59
CA ASN A 21 -6.17 -1.80 -2.94
C ASN A 21 -6.93 -2.87 -2.14
N ARG A 22 -8.04 -2.52 -1.48
CA ARG A 22 -8.89 -3.49 -0.78
C ARG A 22 -9.58 -4.45 -1.74
N SER A 23 -10.05 -3.95 -2.89
CA SER A 23 -10.60 -4.78 -3.96
C SER A 23 -9.54 -5.76 -4.51
N PHE A 24 -8.31 -5.28 -4.72
CA PHE A 24 -7.19 -6.14 -5.15
C PHE A 24 -6.87 -7.23 -4.10
N TYR A 25 -6.79 -6.87 -2.82
CA TYR A 25 -6.59 -7.84 -1.74
C TYR A 25 -7.66 -8.94 -1.74
N GLN A 26 -8.94 -8.55 -1.82
CA GLN A 26 -10.06 -9.50 -1.85
C GLN A 26 -9.93 -10.43 -3.04
N HIS A 27 -9.63 -9.90 -4.23
CA HIS A 27 -9.47 -10.70 -5.44
C HIS A 27 -8.26 -11.65 -5.34
N TYR A 28 -7.10 -11.15 -4.89
CA TYR A 28 -5.89 -11.93 -4.69
C TYR A 28 -6.15 -13.17 -3.81
N ARG A 29 -6.86 -12.99 -2.70
CA ARG A 29 -7.24 -14.10 -1.82
C ARG A 29 -8.28 -15.02 -2.44
N ALA A 30 -9.27 -14.48 -3.15
CA ALA A 30 -10.32 -15.27 -3.80
C ALA A 30 -9.77 -16.24 -4.87
N ILE A 31 -8.68 -15.88 -5.55
CA ILE A 31 -8.02 -16.74 -6.55
C ILE A 31 -6.92 -17.65 -5.96
N GLY A 32 -6.83 -17.75 -4.63
CA GLY A 32 -5.90 -18.65 -3.94
C GLY A 32 -4.51 -18.07 -3.66
N GLY A 33 -4.33 -16.75 -3.75
CA GLY A 33 -3.08 -16.08 -3.44
C GLY A 33 -2.63 -16.31 -1.98
N GLY A 34 -1.41 -16.83 -1.81
CA GLY A 34 -0.86 -17.25 -0.52
C GLY A 34 0.40 -16.52 -0.04
N ASN A 35 1.05 -15.73 -0.90
CA ASN A 35 2.38 -15.16 -0.66
C ASN A 35 2.41 -13.63 -0.84
N ALA A 36 1.48 -12.92 -0.20
CA ALA A 36 1.47 -11.46 -0.16
C ALA A 36 1.14 -10.96 1.25
N HIS A 37 1.82 -9.89 1.65
CA HIS A 37 1.57 -9.12 2.87
C HIS A 37 0.74 -7.88 2.49
N PHE A 38 -0.41 -7.70 3.12
CA PHE A 38 -1.22 -6.49 2.98
C PHE A 38 -1.35 -5.81 4.35
N ASP A 39 -0.97 -4.53 4.43
CA ASP A 39 -1.22 -3.68 5.60
C ASP A 39 -2.14 -2.53 5.20
N PHE A 40 -3.21 -2.33 5.96
CA PHE A 40 -4.23 -1.29 5.74
C PHE A 40 -4.41 -0.46 7.01
N PRO A 41 -3.42 0.38 7.37
CA PRO A 41 -3.46 1.14 8.61
C PRO A 41 -4.67 2.08 8.64
N THR A 42 -5.23 2.26 9.84
CA THR A 42 -6.38 3.14 10.08
C THR A 42 -6.00 4.63 10.05
N ALA A 43 -4.71 4.94 10.13
CA ALA A 43 -4.13 6.28 10.05
C ALA A 43 -3.02 6.36 8.99
N GLY A 44 -2.63 7.58 8.63
CA GLY A 44 -1.64 7.86 7.58
C GLY A 44 -2.23 8.70 6.44
N ASN A 45 -1.40 9.01 5.45
CA ASN A 45 -1.76 9.82 4.29
C ASN A 45 -1.21 9.20 2.99
N HIS A 46 -1.73 9.59 1.83
CA HIS A 46 -1.16 9.17 0.55
C HIS A 46 -0.04 10.13 0.13
N ASP A 47 1.13 9.98 0.77
CA ASP A 47 2.27 10.87 0.60
C ASP A 47 3.64 10.21 0.86
N TRP A 48 4.70 10.93 0.49
CA TRP A 48 6.09 10.50 0.66
C TRP A 48 6.51 10.25 2.11
N GLY A 49 5.94 11.00 3.06
CA GLY A 49 6.19 10.77 4.49
C GLY A 49 5.73 9.37 4.91
N SER A 50 4.52 9.00 4.50
CA SER A 50 3.96 7.67 4.78
C SER A 50 4.69 6.57 3.98
N TRP A 51 5.00 6.81 2.70
CA TRP A 51 5.65 5.80 1.84
C TRP A 51 7.10 5.50 2.26
N SER A 52 7.88 6.49 2.68
CA SER A 52 9.25 6.28 3.14
C SER A 52 9.31 5.41 4.41
N GLY A 53 8.35 5.58 5.34
CA GLY A 53 8.22 4.72 6.51
C GLY A 53 7.93 3.26 6.17
N GLN A 54 7.09 3.03 5.16
CA GLN A 54 6.78 1.67 4.69
C GLN A 54 7.98 0.99 4.00
N LEU A 55 8.77 1.74 3.21
CA LEU A 55 10.01 1.20 2.63
C LEU A 55 10.99 0.70 3.72
N ALA A 56 11.15 1.48 4.80
CA ALA A 56 11.96 1.07 5.94
C ALA A 56 11.42 -0.20 6.60
N ALA A 57 10.09 -0.30 6.80
CA ALA A 57 9.46 -1.47 7.39
C ALA A 57 9.64 -2.75 6.54
N MET A 58 9.63 -2.62 5.21
CA MET A 58 9.75 -3.75 4.27
C MET A 58 11.19 -4.23 4.07
N THR A 59 12.21 -3.42 4.42
CA THR A 59 13.61 -3.69 4.04
C THR A 59 14.10 -5.09 4.50
N GLY A 60 13.71 -5.54 5.70
CA GLY A 60 14.10 -6.87 6.20
C GLY A 60 13.47 -8.03 5.41
N GLU A 61 12.20 -7.88 5.01
CA GLU A 61 11.50 -8.88 4.20
C GLU A 61 12.09 -8.93 2.78
N LEU A 62 12.36 -7.77 2.17
CA LEU A 62 13.01 -7.70 0.86
C LEU A 62 14.33 -8.46 0.84
N VAL A 63 15.20 -8.26 1.84
CA VAL A 63 16.47 -8.98 1.95
C VAL A 63 16.26 -10.48 2.10
N ALA A 64 15.31 -10.91 2.93
CA ALA A 64 15.04 -12.34 3.13
C ALA A 64 14.47 -13.03 1.88
N THR A 65 13.76 -12.28 1.03
CA THR A 65 13.04 -12.82 -0.13
C THR A 65 13.87 -12.86 -1.40
N ILE A 66 14.78 -11.89 -1.63
CA ILE A 66 15.51 -11.78 -2.91
C ILE A 66 17.00 -12.11 -2.83
N ARG A 67 17.56 -12.35 -1.63
CA ARG A 67 18.97 -12.69 -1.44
C ARG A 67 19.17 -14.18 -1.31
#